data_AF-F3C2D5-F1
#
_entry.id   AF-F3C2D5-F1
#
_cell.length_a   1.000
_cell.length_b   1.000
_cell.length_c   1.000
_cell.angle_alpha   90.00
_cell.angle_beta   90.00
_cell.angle_gamma   90.00
#
_symmetry.space_group_name_H-M   'P 1'
#
loop_
_entity.id
_entity.type
_entity.pdbx_description
1 polymer ?
#
loop_
_entity_poly.entity_id
_entity_poly.type
_entity_poly.pdbx_seq_one_letter_code
_entity_poly.pdbx_strand_id
1 'polypeptide(L)'
;MSGQLLTLPHSPALATSIRATAQVFEDPKSKDLLAHVRQVAPSDASVLIIGETGTGKELVARHVHELSARRDKPFVAVNCGAFSENLIEAELFGHEKGAFTGAISAKAGWFEEANGG
;
A
#
# COMPACT_ATOMS: atom_id res chain seq x y z
N MET A 1 -10.96 -8.47 -34.17
CA MET A 1 -10.27 -8.07 -32.93
C MET A 1 -10.48 -9.17 -31.90
N SER A 2 -9.62 -10.19 -31.91
CA SER A 2 -9.73 -11.34 -31.00
C SER A 2 -9.23 -10.91 -29.63
N GLY A 3 -10.13 -10.68 -28.68
CA GLY A 3 -9.77 -10.36 -27.30
C GLY A 3 -9.25 -11.63 -26.64
N GLN A 4 -7.95 -11.66 -26.33
CA GLN A 4 -7.35 -12.77 -25.59
C GLN A 4 -7.88 -12.72 -24.16
N LEU A 5 -8.71 -13.70 -23.80
CA LEU A 5 -9.28 -13.80 -22.47
C LEU A 5 -8.17 -14.16 -21.48
N LEU A 6 -7.83 -13.23 -20.58
CA LEU A 6 -6.89 -13.48 -19.50
C LEU A 6 -7.62 -14.22 -18.37
N THR A 7 -7.36 -15.52 -18.23
CA THR A 7 -7.83 -16.33 -17.10
C THR A 7 -6.71 -16.51 -16.09
N LEU A 8 -7.02 -16.34 -14.81
CA LEU A 8 -6.08 -16.49 -13.72
C LEU A 8 -6.35 -17.83 -13.02
N PRO A 9 -5.42 -18.80 -13.05
CA PRO A 9 -5.54 -20.00 -12.23
C PRO A 9 -5.18 -19.66 -10.77
N HIS A 10 -6.02 -20.10 -9.83
CA HIS A 10 -5.80 -20.12 -8.37
C HIS A 10 -5.11 -18.88 -7.75
N SER A 11 -5.91 -17.93 -7.24
CA SER A 11 -5.39 -16.83 -6.40
C SER A 11 -4.77 -17.39 -5.12
N PRO A 12 -3.51 -17.04 -4.80
CA PRO A 12 -2.97 -17.27 -3.47
C PRO A 12 -3.73 -16.43 -2.45
N ALA A 13 -3.68 -16.85 -1.18
CA ALA A 13 -4.39 -16.29 -0.04
C ALA A 13 -3.88 -14.90 0.38
N LEU A 14 -3.87 -13.92 -0.53
CA LEU A 14 -3.72 -12.51 -0.21
C LEU A 14 -5.12 -11.90 -0.09
N ALA A 15 -5.87 -12.38 0.90
CA ALA A 15 -7.21 -11.88 1.19
C ALA A 15 -7.24 -11.28 2.59
N THR A 16 -6.67 -10.08 2.73
CA THR A 16 -7.00 -9.16 3.82
C THR A 16 -6.95 -7.73 3.32
N SER A 17 -7.94 -7.38 2.46
CA SER A 17 -8.74 -6.13 2.53
C SER A 17 -9.22 -5.57 1.17
N ILE A 18 -8.81 -6.08 0.01
CA ILE A 18 -9.34 -5.63 -1.29
C ILE A 18 -9.62 -6.82 -2.19
N ARG A 19 -10.83 -6.88 -2.79
CA ARG A 19 -11.34 -7.93 -3.68
C ARG A 19 -10.61 -8.04 -5.04
N ALA A 20 -9.34 -7.68 -5.12
CA ALA A 20 -8.53 -7.82 -6.32
C ALA A 20 -7.78 -9.15 -6.24
N THR A 21 -8.19 -10.11 -7.07
CA THR A 21 -7.63 -11.47 -7.10
C THR A 21 -6.30 -11.57 -7.86
N ALA A 22 -5.96 -10.56 -8.66
CA ALA A 22 -4.65 -10.38 -9.28
C ALA A 22 -4.45 -8.93 -9.77
N GLN A 23 -3.20 -8.60 -10.08
CA GLN A 23 -2.81 -7.37 -10.77
C GLN A 23 -2.45 -7.71 -12.21
N VAL A 24 -2.94 -6.92 -13.17
CA VAL A 24 -2.77 -7.18 -14.61
C VAL A 24 -2.25 -5.90 -15.29
N PHE A 25 -1.18 -6.05 -16.07
CA PHE A 25 -0.55 -4.98 -16.85
C PHE A 25 -0.43 -5.44 -18.31
N GLU A 26 -1.38 -5.07 -19.16
CA GLU A 26 -1.47 -5.61 -20.53
C GLU A 26 -1.36 -4.54 -21.62
N ASP A 27 -1.96 -3.37 -21.40
CA ASP A 27 -1.82 -2.26 -22.35
C ASP A 27 -0.39 -1.67 -22.29
N PRO A 28 0.07 -1.00 -23.36
CA PRO A 28 1.44 -0.47 -23.41
C PRO A 28 1.81 0.43 -22.22
N LYS A 29 0.89 1.30 -21.76
CA LYS A 29 1.19 2.23 -20.67
C LYS A 29 1.28 1.54 -19.32
N SER A 30 0.45 0.53 -19.07
CA SER A 30 0.56 -0.27 -17.85
C SER A 30 1.81 -1.14 -17.84
N LYS A 31 2.25 -1.65 -19.00
CA LYS A 31 3.54 -2.34 -19.13
C LYS A 31 4.73 -1.42 -18.84
N ASP A 32 4.69 -0.17 -19.30
CA ASP A 32 5.71 0.84 -18.97
C ASP A 32 5.71 1.16 -17.46
N LEU A 33 4.52 1.30 -16.85
CA LEU A 33 4.40 1.46 -15.40
C LEU A 33 5.02 0.27 -14.64
N LEU A 34 4.77 -0.96 -15.08
CA LEU A 34 5.37 -2.16 -14.49
C LEU A 34 6.90 -2.15 -14.60
N ALA A 35 7.46 -1.65 -15.70
CA ALA A 35 8.90 -1.47 -15.85
C ALA A 35 9.46 -0.47 -14.82
N HIS A 36 8.79 0.68 -14.62
CA HIS A 36 9.18 1.64 -13.58
C HIS A 36 9.07 1.06 -12.17
N VAL A 37 8.00 0.31 -11.88
CA VAL A 37 7.84 -0.37 -10.59
C VAL A 37 9.01 -1.32 -10.32
N ARG A 38 9.37 -2.16 -11.29
CA ARG A 38 10.51 -3.09 -11.16
C ARG A 38 11.85 -2.37 -10.99
N GLN A 39 12.00 -1.20 -11.59
CA GLN A 39 13.21 -0.40 -11.46
C GLN A 39 13.35 0.24 -10.08
N VAL A 40 12.25 0.76 -9.50
CA VAL A 40 12.29 1.50 -8.23
C VAL A 40 12.19 0.61 -6.99
N ALA A 41 11.48 -0.53 -7.10
CA ALA A 41 11.26 -1.45 -5.98
C ALA A 41 12.52 -1.90 -5.21
N PRO A 42 13.67 -2.22 -5.84
CA PRO A 42 14.87 -2.62 -5.09
C PRO A 42 15.60 -1.46 -4.41
N SER A 43 15.16 -0.21 -4.57
CA SER A 43 15.79 0.98 -3.97
C SER A 43 15.13 1.37 -2.65
N ASP A 44 15.83 2.18 -1.85
CA ASP A 44 15.29 2.82 -0.64
C ASP A 44 14.63 4.19 -0.92
N ALA A 45 14.43 4.54 -2.19
CA ALA A 45 13.85 5.83 -2.56
C ALA A 45 12.34 5.90 -2.21
N SER A 46 11.89 7.05 -1.72
CA SER A 46 10.46 7.31 -1.57
C SER A 46 9.77 7.38 -2.94
N VAL A 47 8.64 6.69 -3.07
CA VAL A 47 7.89 6.58 -4.34
C VAL A 47 6.59 7.38 -4.27
N LEU A 48 6.36 8.25 -5.25
CA LEU A 48 5.11 8.97 -5.43
C LEU A 48 4.29 8.35 -6.56
N ILE A 49 3.09 7.86 -6.26
CA ILE A 49 2.18 7.26 -7.23
C ILE A 49 1.04 8.23 -7.54
N ILE A 50 0.97 8.68 -8.79
CA ILE A 50 -0.02 9.66 -9.26
C ILE A 50 -1.02 8.96 -10.18
N GLY A 51 -2.30 9.31 -10.03
CA GLY A 51 -3.37 8.81 -10.88
C GLY A 51 -4.75 9.15 -10.32
N GLU A 52 -5.77 9.02 -11.16
CA GLU A 52 -7.15 9.31 -10.80
C GLU A 52 -7.68 8.37 -9.70
N THR A 53 -8.81 8.74 -9.08
CA THR A 53 -9.47 7.89 -8.09
C THR A 53 -9.90 6.57 -8.73
N GLY A 54 -9.64 5.45 -8.06
CA GLY A 54 -10.04 4.12 -8.54
C GLY A 54 -9.07 3.45 -9.52
N THR A 55 -7.93 4.06 -9.88
CA THR A 55 -6.95 3.47 -10.82
C THR A 55 -6.01 2.42 -10.20
N GLY A 56 -6.26 1.97 -8.97
CA GLY A 56 -5.47 0.90 -8.34
C GLY A 56 -4.12 1.35 -7.75
N LYS A 57 -3.96 2.63 -7.37
CA LYS A 57 -2.70 3.15 -6.78
C LYS A 57 -2.19 2.34 -5.57
N GLU A 58 -3.10 1.88 -4.70
CA GLU A 58 -2.71 1.02 -3.57
C GLU A 58 -2.14 -0.33 -4.04
N LEU A 59 -2.72 -0.91 -5.09
CA LEU A 59 -2.20 -2.15 -5.68
C LEU A 59 -0.79 -1.93 -6.23
N VAL A 60 -0.55 -0.80 -6.89
CA VAL A 60 0.81 -0.43 -7.35
C VAL A 60 1.76 -0.27 -6.18
N ALA A 61 1.38 0.40 -5.10
CA ALA A 61 2.21 0.55 -3.90
C ALA A 61 2.57 -0.80 -3.26
N ARG A 62 1.58 -1.70 -3.15
CA ARG A 62 1.79 -3.05 -2.65
C ARG A 62 2.73 -3.85 -3.55
N HIS A 63 2.63 -3.68 -4.87
CA HIS A 63 3.51 -4.36 -5.83
C HIS A 63 4.96 -3.86 -5.73
N VAL A 64 5.16 -2.55 -5.51
CA VAL A 64 6.49 -1.99 -5.22
C VAL A 64 7.07 -2.65 -3.97
N HIS A 65 6.29 -2.78 -2.90
CA HIS A 65 6.72 -3.44 -1.65
C HIS A 65 7.08 -4.92 -1.87
N GLU A 66 6.22 -5.67 -2.56
CA GLU A 66 6.42 -7.10 -2.87
C GLU A 66 7.70 -7.37 -3.67
N LEU A 67 8.12 -6.44 -4.53
CA LEU A 67 9.33 -6.54 -5.34
C LEU A 67 10.57 -5.93 -4.66
N SER A 68 10.42 -5.33 -3.49
CA SER A 68 11.51 -4.71 -2.75
C SER A 68 12.32 -5.70 -1.91
N ALA A 69 13.46 -5.25 -1.39
CA ALA A 69 14.22 -5.99 -0.39
C ALA A 69 13.47 -6.17 0.95
N ARG A 70 12.36 -5.44 1.16
CA ARG A 70 11.55 -5.43 2.37
C ARG A 70 10.23 -6.17 2.23
N ARG A 71 10.03 -6.95 1.16
CA ARG A 71 8.78 -7.69 0.89
C ARG A 71 8.25 -8.55 2.05
N ASP A 72 9.15 -9.06 2.90
CA ASP A 72 8.84 -9.93 4.04
C ASP A 72 8.59 -9.13 5.33
N LYS A 73 8.49 -7.81 5.22
CA LYS A 73 8.30 -6.86 6.32
C LYS A 73 6.90 -6.25 6.27
N PRO A 74 6.39 -5.66 7.38
CA PRO A 74 5.05 -5.09 7.43
C PRO A 74 4.82 -4.08 6.30
N PHE A 75 3.58 -4.01 5.80
CA PHE A 75 3.15 -2.97 4.86
C PHE A 75 1.87 -2.35 5.38
N VAL A 76 1.93 -1.09 5.76
CA VAL A 76 0.79 -0.36 6.33
C VAL A 76 0.23 0.59 5.26
N ALA A 77 -0.95 0.26 4.74
CA ALA A 77 -1.67 1.12 3.80
C ALA A 77 -2.61 2.06 4.57
N VAL A 78 -2.44 3.36 4.37
CA VAL A 78 -3.22 4.40 5.05
C VAL A 78 -3.96 5.25 4.03
N ASN A 79 -5.27 5.43 4.24
CA ASN A 79 -6.06 6.39 3.49
C ASN A 79 -6.21 7.70 4.27
N CYS A 80 -5.42 8.71 3.90
CA CYS A 80 -5.42 10.02 4.59
C CYS A 80 -6.77 10.76 4.51
N GLY A 81 -7.64 10.44 3.56
CA GLY A 81 -8.96 11.08 3.44
C GLY A 81 -10.00 10.63 4.46
N ALA A 82 -9.67 9.63 5.30
CA ALA A 82 -10.59 9.06 6.27
C ALA A 82 -10.46 9.67 7.69
N PHE A 83 -9.52 10.60 7.93
CA PHE A 83 -9.19 11.09 9.26
C PHE A 83 -9.44 12.59 9.43
N SER A 84 -9.80 13.01 10.65
CA SER A 84 -9.79 14.42 11.05
C SER A 84 -8.37 14.85 11.46
N GLU A 85 -8.02 16.11 11.18
CA GLU A 85 -6.67 16.66 11.41
C GLU A 85 -6.16 16.43 12.85
N ASN A 86 -7.05 16.50 13.83
CA ASN A 86 -6.68 16.35 15.25
C ASN A 86 -6.35 14.90 15.65
N LEU A 87 -6.78 13.90 14.87
CA LEU A 87 -6.54 12.48 15.17
C LEU A 87 -5.36 11.92 14.37
N ILE A 88 -5.01 12.53 13.24
CA ILE A 88 -4.01 11.96 12.32
C ILE A 88 -2.61 11.91 12.95
N GLU A 89 -2.26 12.88 13.79
CA GLU A 89 -0.96 12.94 14.47
C GLU A 89 -0.80 11.77 15.46
N ALA A 90 -1.82 11.53 16.29
CA ALA A 90 -1.82 10.43 17.25
C ALA A 90 -1.86 9.04 16.60
N GLU A 91 -2.37 8.93 15.37
CA GLU A 91 -2.36 7.68 14.60
C GLU A 91 -1.02 7.45 13.89
N LEU A 92 -0.41 8.50 13.33
CA LEU A 92 0.90 8.41 12.66
C LEU A 92 2.02 8.08 13.65
N PHE A 93 2.06 8.82 14.76
CA PHE A 93 3.17 8.76 15.72
C PHE A 93 2.85 7.98 16.99
N GLY A 94 1.59 7.61 17.20
CA GLY A 94 1.15 6.99 18.44
C GLY A 94 0.91 8.01 19.55
N HIS A 95 0.51 7.51 20.70
CA HIS A 95 0.34 8.33 21.90
C HIS A 95 0.51 7.49 23.17
N GLU A 96 0.91 8.17 24.23
CA GLU A 96 0.94 7.61 25.57
C GLU A 96 -0.40 7.78 26.30
N LYS A 97 -0.62 6.96 27.34
CA LYS A 97 -1.80 7.09 28.19
C LYS A 97 -1.84 8.50 28.82
N GLY A 98 -2.97 9.19 28.65
CA GLY A 98 -3.18 10.54 29.18
C GLY A 98 -2.65 11.68 28.32
N ALA A 99 -2.16 11.42 27.09
CA ALA A 99 -1.70 12.47 26.18
C ALA A 99 -2.79 13.49 25.78
N PHE A 100 -4.06 13.06 25.76
CA PHE A 100 -5.23 13.92 25.52
C PHE A 100 -6.48 13.38 26.24
N THR A 101 -7.54 14.18 26.29
CA THR A 101 -8.84 13.75 26.86
C THR A 101 -9.42 12.59 26.04
N GLY A 102 -9.34 11.37 26.57
CA GLY A 102 -9.76 10.14 25.88
C GLY A 102 -8.64 9.13 25.63
N ALA A 103 -7.37 9.47 25.90
CA ALA A 103 -6.23 8.56 25.80
C ALA A 103 -6.18 7.57 26.98
N ILE A 104 -7.06 6.56 26.96
CA ILE A 104 -7.24 5.58 28.05
C ILE A 104 -6.05 4.60 28.15
N SER A 105 -5.36 4.35 27.03
CA SER A 105 -4.21 3.45 26.90
C SER A 105 -3.16 4.05 25.95
N ALA A 106 -1.92 3.57 26.04
CA ALA A 106 -0.91 3.87 25.03
C ALA A 106 -1.18 3.09 23.73
N LYS A 107 -0.78 3.64 22.59
CA LYS A 107 -0.92 3.03 21.27
C LYS A 107 0.29 3.40 20.39
N ALA A 108 0.89 2.39 19.76
CA ALA A 108 1.96 2.59 18.78
C ALA A 108 1.42 3.29 17.51
N GLY A 109 2.24 4.13 16.89
CA GLY A 109 1.90 4.81 15.64
C GLY A 109 2.09 3.93 14.41
N TRP A 110 1.48 4.30 13.28
CA TRP A 110 1.67 3.57 12.02
C TRP A 110 3.12 3.52 11.55
N PHE A 111 3.94 4.54 11.84
CA PHE A 111 5.36 4.47 11.54
C PHE A 111 6.08 3.38 12.33
N GLU A 112 5.67 3.12 13.57
CA GLU A 112 6.20 2.03 14.38
C GLU A 112 5.66 0.67 13.91
N GLU A 113 4.38 0.60 13.55
CA GLU A 113 3.78 -0.62 13.00
C GLU A 113 4.40 -1.04 11.65
N ALA A 114 4.81 -0.06 10.83
CA ALA A 114 5.51 -0.27 9.56
C ALA A 114 7.03 -0.46 9.71
N ASN A 115 7.55 -0.51 10.94
CA ASN A 115 9.00 -0.49 11.15
C ASN A 115 9.71 -1.67 10.46
N GLY A 116 10.79 -1.35 9.74
CA GLY A 116 11.60 -2.30 9.00
C GLY A 116 11.01 -2.72 7.65
N GLY A 117 9.83 -2.21 7.26
CA GLY A 117 9.17 -2.46 5.98
C GLY A 117 8.64 -1.20 5.35
#